data_AF-A0A937DUX1-F1
#
_entry.id   AF-A0A937DUX1-F1
#
_cell.length_a   1.000
_cell.length_b   1.000
_cell.length_c   1.000
_cell.angle_alpha   90.00
_cell.angle_beta   90.00
_cell.angle_gamma   90.00
#
_symmetry.space_group_name_H-M   'P 1'
#
loop_
_entity.id
_entity.type
_entity.pdbx_description
1 polymer ?
#
loop_
_entity_poly.entity_id
_entity_poly.type
_entity_poly.pdbx_seq_one_letter_code
_entity_poly.pdbx_strand_id
1 'polypeptide(L)'
;MTQTILALLSAALFCTVKFAIGFPIAIHSFDMNFWESIVFGFASGTLGNIAFIYAGDFINHQIDRLIRKLRGKRPARPKKIFSKKIRRFVRIKNRFGLPGLALLTPVLISIPIGNFLATRFFHNKKVVLLYMEAAVLVWTLIISALNTLF
;
A
#
# COMPACT_ATOMS: atom_id res chain seq x y z
N MET A 1 29.96 -4.99 -8.32
CA MET A 1 29.23 -5.64 -7.21
C MET A 1 28.50 -4.64 -6.32
N THR A 2 29.20 -3.62 -5.76
CA THR A 2 28.57 -2.58 -4.92
C THR A 2 27.45 -1.79 -5.63
N GLN A 3 27.67 -1.39 -6.89
CA GLN A 3 26.66 -0.68 -7.69
C GLN A 3 25.37 -1.49 -7.91
N THR A 4 25.49 -2.80 -8.15
CA THR A 4 24.35 -3.71 -8.37
C THR A 4 23.51 -3.86 -7.11
N ILE A 5 24.16 -4.00 -5.94
CA ILE A 5 23.49 -4.11 -4.64
C ILE A 5 22.71 -2.83 -4.32
N LEU A 6 23.33 -1.66 -4.55
CA LEU A 6 22.68 -0.36 -4.37
C LEU A 6 21.46 -0.18 -5.29
N ALA A 7 21.57 -0.60 -6.55
CA ALA A 7 20.47 -0.55 -7.50
C ALA A 7 19.31 -1.47 -7.09
N LEU A 8 19.61 -2.67 -6.58
CA LEU A 8 18.59 -3.63 -6.15
C LEU A 8 17.87 -3.14 -4.88
N LEU A 9 18.61 -2.53 -3.96
CA LEU A 9 18.04 -1.87 -2.77
C LEU A 9 17.16 -0.67 -3.15
N SER A 10 17.59 0.17 -4.08
CA SER A 10 16.80 1.32 -4.52
C SER A 10 15.54 0.89 -5.25
N ALA A 11 15.61 -0.17 -6.07
CA ALA A 11 14.46 -0.79 -6.70
C ALA A 11 13.47 -1.37 -5.67
N ALA A 12 13.96 -2.05 -4.63
CA ALA A 12 13.13 -2.57 -3.55
C ALA A 12 12.40 -1.43 -2.81
N LEU A 13 13.11 -0.35 -2.48
CA LEU A 13 12.52 0.85 -1.88
C LEU A 13 11.47 1.51 -2.80
N PHE A 14 11.74 1.58 -4.10
CA PHE A 14 10.79 2.14 -5.05
C PHE A 14 9.52 1.27 -5.18
N CYS A 15 9.67 -0.05 -5.16
CA CYS A 15 8.54 -1.00 -5.13
C CYS A 15 7.66 -0.81 -3.89
N THR A 16 8.26 -0.50 -2.73
CA THR A 16 7.47 -0.23 -1.51
C THR A 16 6.54 0.98 -1.64
N VAL A 17 6.87 1.94 -2.52
CA VAL A 17 6.07 3.16 -2.74
C VAL A 17 5.14 2.99 -3.93
N LYS A 18 5.65 2.49 -5.07
CA LYS A 18 4.91 2.35 -6.34
C LYS A 18 5.09 0.95 -6.91
N PHE A 19 4.49 -0.04 -6.26
CA PHE A 19 4.58 -1.44 -6.65
C PHE A 19 4.26 -1.70 -8.13
N ALA A 20 3.12 -1.20 -8.64
CA ALA A 20 2.68 -1.38 -10.03
C ALA A 20 3.73 -1.02 -11.10
N ILE A 21 4.57 -0.02 -10.82
CA ILE A 21 5.55 0.51 -11.77
C ILE A 21 6.93 -0.01 -11.43
N GLY A 22 7.30 0.03 -10.14
CA GLY A 22 8.61 -0.38 -9.68
C GLY A 22 8.87 -1.87 -9.89
N PHE A 23 7.86 -2.72 -9.69
CA PHE A 23 8.06 -4.17 -9.75
C PHE A 23 8.34 -4.66 -11.18
N PRO A 24 7.53 -4.33 -12.22
CA PRO A 24 7.90 -4.67 -13.60
C PRO A 24 9.27 -4.11 -14.02
N ILE A 25 9.57 -2.86 -13.66
CA ILE A 25 10.88 -2.25 -13.99
C ILE A 25 12.02 -3.02 -13.33
N ALA A 26 11.88 -3.42 -12.06
CA ALA A 26 12.89 -4.21 -11.37
C ALA A 26 13.11 -5.57 -12.05
N ILE A 27 12.03 -6.27 -12.41
CA ILE A 27 12.14 -7.57 -13.09
C ILE A 27 12.94 -7.43 -14.40
N HIS A 28 12.60 -6.44 -15.24
CA HIS A 28 13.30 -6.20 -16.50
C HIS A 28 14.72 -5.64 -16.34
N SER A 29 15.00 -4.86 -15.28
CA SER A 29 16.33 -4.26 -15.09
C SER A 29 17.36 -5.23 -14.51
N PHE A 30 16.90 -6.29 -13.83
CA PHE A 30 17.75 -7.28 -13.19
C PHE A 30 17.62 -8.68 -13.82
N ASP A 31 16.90 -8.80 -14.95
CA ASP A 31 16.65 -10.06 -15.65
C ASP A 31 16.17 -11.19 -14.71
N MET A 32 15.24 -10.85 -13.80
CA MET A 32 14.81 -11.77 -12.76
C MET A 32 14.01 -12.93 -13.33
N ASN A 33 14.31 -14.15 -12.89
CA ASN A 33 13.46 -15.29 -13.22
C ASN A 33 12.14 -15.27 -12.43
N PHE A 34 11.22 -16.19 -12.75
CA PHE A 34 9.89 -16.25 -12.12
C PHE A 34 9.95 -16.31 -10.58
N TRP A 35 10.85 -17.14 -10.03
CA TRP A 35 10.97 -17.34 -8.58
C TRP A 35 11.63 -16.15 -7.89
N GLU A 36 12.69 -15.59 -8.48
CA GLU A 36 13.35 -14.38 -8.00
C GLU A 36 12.38 -13.20 -7.97
N SER A 37 11.57 -13.06 -9.02
CA SER A 37 10.52 -12.05 -9.11
C SER A 37 9.50 -12.21 -7.99
N ILE A 38 9.03 -13.42 -7.71
CA ILE A 38 8.08 -13.67 -6.63
C ILE A 38 8.68 -13.30 -5.27
N VAL A 39 9.89 -13.78 -4.98
CA VAL A 39 10.56 -13.52 -3.70
C VAL A 39 10.81 -12.01 -3.54
N PHE A 40 11.33 -11.35 -4.57
CA PHE A 40 11.63 -9.92 -4.54
C PHE A 40 10.36 -9.07 -4.41
N GLY A 41 9.33 -9.35 -5.22
CA GLY A 41 8.06 -8.63 -5.20
C GLY A 41 7.32 -8.79 -3.88
N PHE A 42 7.22 -10.03 -3.38
CA PHE A 42 6.59 -10.27 -2.09
C PHE A 42 7.39 -9.63 -0.95
N ALA A 43 8.71 -9.82 -0.87
CA ALA A 43 9.52 -9.25 0.20
C ALA A 43 9.49 -7.71 0.21
N SER A 44 9.61 -7.06 -0.94
CA SER A 44 9.54 -5.60 -1.04
C SER A 44 8.14 -5.07 -0.72
N GLY A 45 7.09 -5.74 -1.20
CA GLY A 45 5.70 -5.39 -0.89
C GLY A 45 5.36 -5.55 0.59
N THR A 46 5.78 -6.66 1.22
CA THR A 46 5.62 -6.91 2.66
C THR A 46 6.35 -5.87 3.49
N LEU A 47 7.60 -5.54 3.12
CA LEU A 47 8.38 -4.50 3.80
C LEU A 47 7.66 -3.15 3.75
N GLY A 48 7.15 -2.79 2.56
CA GLY A 48 6.35 -1.58 2.38
C GLY A 48 5.07 -1.58 3.21
N ASN A 49 4.31 -2.68 3.17
CA ASN A 49 3.06 -2.82 3.93
C ASN A 49 3.28 -2.67 5.42
N ILE A 50 4.26 -3.39 5.99
CA ILE A 50 4.62 -3.26 7.40
C ILE A 50 4.97 -1.79 7.70
N ALA A 51 5.93 -1.21 6.97
CA ALA A 51 6.37 0.15 7.21
C ALA A 51 5.21 1.16 7.18
N PHE A 52 4.38 1.13 6.13
CA PHE A 52 3.31 2.11 5.94
C PHE A 52 2.06 1.85 6.78
N ILE A 53 1.77 0.62 7.20
CA ILE A 53 0.69 0.33 8.15
C ILE A 53 1.06 0.88 9.53
N TYR A 54 2.27 0.60 10.03
CA TYR A 54 2.69 1.12 11.33
C TYR A 54 2.86 2.64 11.33
N ALA A 55 3.46 3.21 10.27
CA ALA A 55 3.54 4.65 10.10
C ALA A 55 2.15 5.29 9.99
N GLY A 56 1.24 4.67 9.22
CA GLY A 56 -0.13 5.15 9.04
C GLY A 56 -0.91 5.17 10.35
N ASP A 57 -0.82 4.10 11.14
CA ASP A 57 -1.44 4.02 12.48
C ASP A 57 -0.89 5.10 13.42
N PHE A 58 0.44 5.29 13.44
CA PHE A 58 1.07 6.35 14.23
C PHE A 58 0.57 7.73 13.81
N ILE A 59 0.57 8.05 12.51
CA ILE A 59 0.10 9.33 11.99
C ILE A 59 -1.37 9.53 12.33
N ASN A 60 -2.21 8.51 12.16
CA ASN A 60 -3.63 8.56 12.48
C ASN A 60 -3.87 8.87 13.96
N HIS A 61 -3.09 8.27 14.86
CA HIS A 61 -3.16 8.57 16.29
C HIS A 61 -2.75 10.02 16.61
N GLN A 62 -1.71 10.54 15.96
CA GLN A 62 -1.33 11.95 16.12
C GLN A 62 -2.40 12.92 15.59
N ILE A 63 -2.98 12.60 14.43
CA ILE A 63 -4.09 13.35 13.85
C ILE A 63 -5.27 13.36 14.84
N ASP A 64 -5.63 12.22 15.43
CA ASP A 64 -6.75 12.14 16.37
C ASP A 64 -6.46 12.87 17.69
N ARG A 65 -5.21 12.87 18.17
CA ARG A 65 -4.79 13.70 19.30
C ARG A 65 -4.92 15.19 18.98
N LEU A 66 -4.44 15.62 17.82
CA LEU A 66 -4.50 17.00 17.38
C LEU A 66 -5.95 17.46 17.18
N ILE A 67 -6.78 16.65 16.53
CA ILE A 67 -8.21 16.94 16.35
C ILE A 67 -8.92 17.06 17.70
N ARG A 68 -8.64 16.17 18.67
CA ARG A 68 -9.21 16.26 20.02
C ARG A 68 -8.78 17.55 20.74
N LYS A 69 -7.49 17.91 20.64
CA LYS A 69 -6.95 19.15 21.23
C LYS A 69 -7.56 20.41 20.61
N LEU A 70 -7.75 20.42 19.29
CA LEU A 70 -8.31 21.56 18.55
C LEU A 70 -9.85 21.67 18.66
N ARG A 71 -10.56 20.57 18.92
CA ARG A 71 -12.04 20.59 18.99
C ARG A 71 -12.58 21.14 20.30
N GLY A 72 -11.90 20.96 21.45
CA GLY A 72 -12.49 21.26 22.77
C GLY A 72 -13.88 20.62 22.95
N LYS A 73 -14.68 21.07 23.93
CA LYS A 73 -16.07 20.61 24.16
C LYS A 73 -17.09 21.03 23.07
N ARG A 74 -16.65 21.47 21.87
CA ARG A 74 -17.59 21.95 20.84
C ARG A 74 -18.11 20.78 19.99
N PRO A 75 -19.43 20.72 19.70
CA PRO A 75 -20.01 19.64 18.93
C PRO A 75 -19.41 19.60 17.53
N ALA A 76 -19.15 18.36 17.09
CA ALA A 76 -18.47 18.00 15.87
C ALA A 76 -19.18 18.52 14.62
N ARG A 77 -18.89 19.75 14.17
CA ARG A 77 -19.20 20.11 12.77
C ARG A 77 -18.38 19.20 11.87
N PRO A 78 -18.99 18.41 10.97
CA PRO A 78 -18.25 17.57 10.05
C PRO A 78 -17.51 18.49 9.07
N LYS A 79 -16.18 18.60 9.24
CA LYS A 79 -15.33 19.29 8.26
C LYS A 79 -15.57 18.62 6.91
N LYS A 80 -16.05 19.38 5.93
CA LYS A 80 -16.24 18.95 4.54
C LYS A 80 -14.87 18.71 3.87
N ILE A 81 -14.18 17.63 4.24
CA ILE A 81 -12.91 17.18 3.63
C ILE A 81 -13.18 16.42 2.32
N PHE A 82 -14.45 16.10 2.04
CA PHE A 82 -14.83 15.30 0.88
C PHE A 82 -15.00 16.12 -0.39
N SER A 83 -13.91 16.32 -1.13
CA SER A 83 -13.97 16.54 -2.58
C SER A 83 -14.87 15.47 -3.24
N LYS A 84 -15.59 15.81 -4.32
CA LYS A 84 -16.47 14.88 -5.05
C LYS A 84 -15.73 13.59 -5.46
N LYS A 85 -14.43 13.69 -5.76
CA LYS A 85 -13.54 12.56 -6.07
C LYS A 85 -13.36 11.61 -4.88
N ILE A 86 -13.07 12.15 -3.69
CA ILE A 86 -12.93 11.38 -2.44
C ILE A 86 -14.25 10.71 -2.05
N ARG A 87 -15.39 11.38 -2.29
CA ARG A 87 -16.73 10.81 -2.03
C ARG A 87 -17.08 9.63 -2.96
N ARG A 88 -16.61 9.66 -4.21
CA ARG A 88 -16.79 8.55 -5.15
C ARG A 88 -15.91 7.36 -4.76
N PHE A 89 -14.65 7.63 -4.42
CA PHE A 89 -13.73 6.61 -3.91
C PHE A 89 -14.22 5.96 -2.61
N VAL A 90 -14.73 6.74 -1.65
CA VAL A 90 -15.30 6.20 -0.40
C VAL A 90 -16.59 5.41 -0.64
N ARG A 91 -17.39 5.72 -1.68
CA ARG A 91 -18.55 4.88 -2.05
C ARG A 91 -18.12 3.52 -2.61
N ILE A 92 -17.07 3.49 -3.43
CA ILE A 92 -16.48 2.23 -3.93
C ILE A 92 -15.91 1.44 -2.74
N LYS A 93 -15.14 2.09 -1.85
CA LYS A 93 -14.64 1.51 -0.61
C LYS A 93 -15.75 0.90 0.26
N ASN A 94 -16.86 1.62 0.45
CA ASN A 94 -17.97 1.15 1.28
C ASN A 94 -18.71 -0.06 0.68
N ARG A 95 -18.58 -0.31 -0.63
CA ARG A 95 -19.16 -1.49 -1.28
C ARG A 95 -18.23 -2.70 -1.25
N PHE A 96 -16.92 -2.50 -1.43
CA PHE A 96 -15.95 -3.61 -1.52
C PHE A 96 -15.13 -3.86 -0.24
N GLY A 97 -15.24 -3.00 0.77
CA GLY A 97 -14.59 -3.17 2.06
C GLY A 97 -13.06 -3.19 2.00
N LEU A 98 -12.45 -3.83 3.00
CA LEU A 98 -11.00 -4.01 3.10
C LEU A 98 -10.40 -4.86 1.96
N PRO A 99 -11.02 -5.98 1.52
CA PRO A 99 -10.47 -6.80 0.43
C PRO A 99 -10.35 -6.03 -0.89
N GLY A 100 -11.37 -5.26 -1.26
CA GLY A 100 -11.32 -4.44 -2.47
C GLY A 100 -10.31 -3.30 -2.36
N LEU A 101 -10.20 -2.66 -1.20
CA LEU A 101 -9.18 -1.63 -0.98
C LEU A 101 -7.78 -2.23 -1.12
N ALA A 102 -7.54 -3.40 -0.53
CA ALA A 102 -6.25 -4.08 -0.57
C ALA A 102 -5.89 -4.49 -2.00
N LEU A 103 -6.79 -5.13 -2.74
CA LEU A 103 -6.55 -5.52 -4.14
C LEU A 103 -6.30 -4.33 -5.06
N LEU A 104 -6.96 -3.19 -4.83
CA LEU A 104 -6.74 -1.97 -5.62
C LEU A 104 -5.44 -1.25 -5.22
N THR A 105 -4.84 -1.57 -4.07
CA THR A 105 -3.67 -0.84 -3.55
C THR A 105 -2.43 -1.04 -4.45
N PRO A 106 -1.91 -2.26 -4.66
CA PRO A 106 -0.69 -2.44 -5.44
C PRO A 106 -0.72 -1.83 -6.85
N VAL A 107 -1.91 -1.72 -7.47
CA VAL A 107 -2.09 -1.25 -8.86
C VAL A 107 -2.61 0.17 -8.99
N LEU A 108 -3.67 0.54 -8.28
CA LEU A 108 -4.35 1.83 -8.44
C LEU A 108 -4.03 2.84 -7.33
N ILE A 109 -3.78 2.39 -6.11
CA ILE A 109 -3.57 3.24 -4.94
C ILE A 109 -2.24 2.88 -4.31
N SER A 110 -1.18 3.65 -4.58
CA SER A 110 0.16 3.39 -4.03
C SER A 110 0.13 2.84 -2.59
N ILE A 111 0.97 1.82 -2.31
CA ILE A 111 1.06 1.13 -1.01
C ILE A 111 1.01 2.11 0.20
N PRO A 112 1.73 3.26 0.20
CA PRO A 112 1.64 4.21 1.30
C PRO A 112 0.22 4.76 1.53
N ILE A 113 -0.46 5.14 0.45
CA ILE A 113 -1.80 5.74 0.51
C ILE A 113 -2.83 4.67 0.88
N GLY A 114 -2.73 3.48 0.28
CA GLY A 114 -3.63 2.36 0.57
C GLY A 114 -3.57 1.93 2.02
N ASN A 115 -2.37 1.77 2.57
CA ASN A 115 -2.16 1.39 3.98
C ASN A 115 -2.57 2.50 4.96
N PHE A 116 -2.27 3.76 4.66
CA PHE A 116 -2.75 4.88 5.47
C PHE A 116 -4.28 4.92 5.53
N LEU A 117 -4.97 4.74 4.39
CA LEU A 117 -6.42 4.71 4.35
C LEU A 117 -6.97 3.46 5.07
N ALA A 118 -6.36 2.30 4.87
CA ALA A 118 -6.79 1.06 5.51
C ALA A 118 -6.71 1.16 7.03
N THR A 119 -5.60 1.65 7.58
CA THR A 119 -5.44 1.89 9.02
C THR A 119 -6.36 2.99 9.54
N ARG A 120 -6.73 3.98 8.72
CA ARG A 120 -7.70 5.01 9.12
C ARG A 120 -9.14 4.49 9.20
N PHE A 121 -9.48 3.50 8.37
CA PHE A 121 -10.86 3.00 8.25
C PHE A 121 -11.11 1.67 8.97
N PHE A 122 -10.06 0.89 9.21
CA PHE A 122 -10.13 -0.42 9.84
C PHE A 122 -9.21 -0.45 11.06
N HIS A 123 -9.79 -0.73 12.23
CA HIS A 123 -9.07 -0.68 13.50
C HIS A 123 -8.12 -1.86 13.73
N ASN A 124 -8.37 -3.01 13.10
CA ASN A 124 -7.56 -4.20 13.31
C ASN A 124 -6.37 -4.26 12.34
N LYS A 125 -5.21 -3.79 12.81
CA LYS A 125 -3.95 -3.78 12.05
C LYS A 125 -3.53 -5.15 11.51
N LYS A 126 -3.75 -6.22 12.27
CA LYS A 126 -3.39 -7.58 11.82
C LYS A 126 -4.22 -8.01 10.62
N VAL A 127 -5.51 -7.68 10.64
CA VAL A 127 -6.42 -7.96 9.53
C VAL A 127 -6.07 -7.09 8.33
N VAL A 128 -5.79 -5.80 8.53
CA VAL A 128 -5.32 -4.90 7.46
C VAL A 128 -4.05 -5.44 6.80
N LEU A 129 -3.05 -5.81 7.60
CA LEU A 129 -1.81 -6.40 7.10
C LEU A 129 -2.09 -7.67 6.29
N LEU A 130 -2.88 -8.61 6.83
CA LEU A 130 -3.18 -9.87 6.13
C LEU A 130 -3.84 -9.65 4.76
N TYR A 131 -4.80 -8.73 4.65
CA TYR A 131 -5.42 -8.42 3.36
C TYR A 131 -4.46 -7.72 2.39
N MET A 132 -3.61 -6.82 2.89
CA MET A 132 -2.62 -6.12 2.07
C MET A 132 -1.52 -7.05 1.57
N GLU A 133 -1.06 -7.99 2.40
CA GLU A 133 -0.13 -9.05 2.01
C GLU A 133 -0.74 -9.99 0.97
N ALA A 134 -1.99 -10.41 1.17
CA ALA A 134 -2.69 -11.25 0.19
C ALA A 134 -2.82 -10.55 -1.16
N ALA A 135 -3.12 -9.24 -1.17
CA ALA A 135 -3.20 -8.46 -2.38
C ALA A 135 -1.83 -8.31 -3.07
N VAL A 136 -0.77 -8.03 -2.31
CA VAL A 136 0.60 -8.00 -2.85
C VAL A 136 0.95 -9.35 -3.47
N LEU A 137 0.72 -10.46 -2.76
CA LEU A 137 1.02 -11.79 -3.28
C LEU A 137 0.29 -12.09 -4.61
N VAL A 138 -1.00 -11.76 -4.69
CA VAL A 138 -1.79 -11.93 -5.92
C VAL A 138 -1.18 -11.14 -7.08
N TRP A 139 -0.85 -9.86 -6.86
CA TRP A 139 -0.28 -9.02 -7.91
C TRP A 139 1.16 -9.39 -8.28
N THR A 140 1.96 -9.82 -7.30
CA THR A 140 3.28 -10.39 -7.54
C THR A 140 3.17 -11.59 -8.50
N LEU A 141 2.30 -12.55 -8.21
CA LEU A 141 2.09 -13.72 -9.06
C LEU A 141 1.63 -13.34 -10.47
N ILE A 142 0.70 -12.41 -10.59
CA ILE A 142 0.19 -11.93 -11.89
C ILE A 142 1.32 -11.30 -12.71
N ILE A 143 2.06 -10.35 -12.14
CA ILE A 143 3.11 -9.63 -12.87
C ILE A 143 4.28 -10.56 -13.22
N SER A 144 4.69 -11.44 -12.29
CA SER A 144 5.73 -12.43 -12.56
C SER A 144 5.32 -13.44 -13.64
N ALA A 145 4.07 -13.89 -13.63
CA ALA A 145 3.54 -14.76 -14.69
C ALA A 145 3.52 -14.05 -16.05
N LEU A 146 3.07 -12.80 -16.10
CA LEU A 146 3.08 -12.00 -17.33
C LEU A 146 4.49 -11.85 -17.90
N ASN A 147 5.48 -11.54 -17.07
CA ASN A 147 6.89 -11.45 -17.50
C ASN A 147 7.47 -12.78 -17.99
N THR A 148 6.94 -13.92 -17.54
CA THR A 148 7.42 -15.23 -17.99
C THR A 148 6.77 -15.64 -19.33
N LEU A 149 5.59 -15.10 -19.63
CA LEU A 149 4.80 -15.43 -20.81
C LEU A 149 5.10 -14.52 -22.02
N PHE A 150 5.59 -13.30 -21.79
CA PHE A 150 5.89 -12.27 -22.81
C PHE A 150 7.34 -11.82 -22.70
#